data_AF-A0A3L7W0A9-F1
#
_entry.id   AF-A0A3L7W0A9-F1
#
_cell.length_a   1.000
_cell.length_b   1.000
_cell.length_c   1.000
_cell.angle_alpha   90.00
_cell.angle_beta   90.00
_cell.angle_gamma   90.00
#
_symmetry.space_group_name_H-M   'P 1'
#
loop_
_entity.id
_entity.type
_entity.pdbx_description
1 polymer ?
#
loop_
_entity_poly.entity_id
_entity_poly.type
_entity_poly.pdbx_seq_one_letter_code
_entity_poly.pdbx_strand_id
1 'polypeptide(L)'
;TFDEVSTGKISGPVGTYSQLDPAIEQVALDALGLHADPVSTQIVQRDRHAALLAAIAVTGGTLERFATEVRLLQQSEIDEVREPFRAGQAGSSAMPQKRNPIKSERIAGLARVLRGYAASGMENQALWHERDISHSSAERIILPDATTLLHYALVSMRQIVEGMEVRRETMRRNLDAGLGLHAASRLLRELVDAGLVRDAAYGLVQAAAQRARETGHHVRDEVAADAAIMKRLDAAALSRIFDESLALANAGLLVDRLAVLRVNETPTR
;
A
#
# COMPACT_ATOMS: atom_id res chain seq x y z
N THR A 1 -9.29 7.19 14.53
CA THR A 1 -10.61 6.69 14.99
C THR A 1 -11.68 7.55 14.33
N PHE A 2 -12.85 6.99 14.03
CA PHE A 2 -14.00 7.77 13.51
C PHE A 2 -14.68 8.62 14.61
N ASP A 3 -14.19 8.54 15.83
CA ASP A 3 -14.73 9.20 17.03
C ASP A 3 -14.89 10.72 16.85
N GLU A 4 -13.94 11.38 16.19
CA GLU A 4 -13.98 12.83 15.95
C GLU A 4 -15.16 13.28 15.08
N VAL A 5 -15.63 12.44 14.15
CA VAL A 5 -16.80 12.73 13.30
C VAL A 5 -18.11 12.21 13.88
N SER A 6 -18.06 11.40 14.94
CA SER A 6 -19.23 11.01 15.74
C SER A 6 -19.65 12.13 16.70
N THR A 7 -19.69 13.37 16.21
CA THR A 7 -20.00 14.58 16.98
C THR A 7 -21.21 15.28 16.37
N GLY A 8 -22.19 15.60 17.21
CA GLY A 8 -23.40 16.34 16.83
C GLY A 8 -23.50 17.69 17.55
N LYS A 9 -24.48 18.50 17.15
CA LYS A 9 -24.80 19.76 17.84
C LYS A 9 -26.28 20.13 17.74
N ILE A 10 -26.83 20.63 18.85
CA ILE A 10 -28.18 21.18 19.00
C ILE A 10 -28.08 22.45 19.88
N SER A 11 -27.19 23.37 19.53
CA SER A 11 -26.84 24.57 20.32
C SER A 11 -27.51 25.87 19.85
N GLY A 12 -28.46 25.77 18.91
CA GLY A 12 -29.23 26.91 18.40
C GLY A 12 -28.56 27.70 17.25
N PRO A 13 -29.02 28.94 16.99
CA PRO A 13 -28.64 29.72 15.81
C PRO A 13 -27.17 30.11 15.75
N VAL A 14 -26.51 30.36 16.89
CA VAL A 14 -25.11 30.81 16.93
C VAL A 14 -24.26 30.02 17.94
N GLY A 15 -24.78 28.89 18.44
CA GLY A 15 -24.03 28.02 19.35
C GLY A 15 -24.10 28.40 20.83
N THR A 16 -25.02 29.27 21.22
CA THR A 16 -25.09 29.88 22.57
C THR A 16 -26.18 29.30 23.46
N TYR A 17 -26.96 28.33 22.99
CA TYR A 17 -28.11 27.77 23.73
C TYR A 17 -29.17 28.81 24.12
N SER A 18 -29.18 29.99 23.49
CA SER A 18 -30.04 31.13 23.88
C SER A 18 -31.55 30.86 23.82
N GLN A 19 -31.95 29.77 23.16
CA GLN A 19 -33.34 29.36 22.96
C GLN A 19 -33.59 27.89 23.34
N LEU A 20 -32.59 27.19 23.88
CA LEU A 20 -32.66 25.75 24.15
C LEU A 20 -31.86 25.39 25.39
N ASP A 21 -32.43 24.58 26.28
CA ASP A 21 -31.68 23.99 27.40
C ASP A 21 -30.62 23.01 26.85
N PRO A 22 -29.33 23.14 27.21
CA PRO A 22 -28.28 22.19 26.82
C PRO A 22 -28.59 20.72 27.16
N ALA A 23 -29.42 20.46 28.18
CA ALA A 23 -29.86 19.09 28.51
C ALA A 23 -30.59 18.41 27.35
N ILE A 24 -31.26 19.18 26.47
CA ILE A 24 -31.95 18.65 25.29
C ILE A 24 -30.94 18.12 24.27
N GLU A 25 -29.80 18.81 24.08
CA GLU A 25 -28.72 18.34 23.21
C GLU A 25 -28.17 17.00 23.73
N GLN A 26 -27.86 16.93 25.02
CA GLN A 26 -27.30 15.74 25.63
C GLN A 26 -28.23 14.53 25.45
N VAL A 27 -29.52 14.66 25.80
CA VAL A 27 -30.50 13.57 25.65
C VAL A 27 -30.62 13.10 24.19
N ALA A 28 -30.64 14.03 23.23
CA ALA A 28 -30.77 13.69 21.82
C ALA A 28 -29.52 13.02 21.25
N LEU A 29 -28.33 13.51 21.61
CA LEU A 29 -27.06 12.96 21.12
C LEU A 29 -26.73 11.61 21.76
N ASP A 30 -27.04 11.43 23.05
CA ASP A 30 -26.92 10.13 23.73
C ASP A 30 -27.81 9.08 23.09
N ALA A 31 -29.05 9.44 22.72
CA ALA A 31 -29.96 8.54 22.02
C ALA A 31 -29.45 8.13 20.63
N LEU A 32 -28.57 8.93 20.02
CA LEU A 32 -27.94 8.65 18.71
C LEU A 32 -26.53 8.05 18.84
N GLY A 33 -25.99 7.92 20.06
CA GLY A 33 -24.61 7.49 20.29
C GLY A 33 -23.57 8.48 19.76
N LEU A 34 -23.86 9.78 19.81
CA LEU A 34 -22.98 10.86 19.35
C LEU A 34 -22.45 11.66 20.53
N HIS A 35 -21.25 12.23 20.38
CA HIS A 35 -20.71 13.21 21.30
C HIS A 35 -21.30 14.60 21.02
N ALA A 36 -21.48 15.41 22.07
CA ALA A 36 -21.77 16.83 21.90
C ALA A 36 -20.49 17.58 21.47
N ASP A 37 -20.61 18.46 20.47
CA ASP A 37 -19.51 19.37 20.11
C ASP A 37 -19.23 20.31 21.28
N PRO A 38 -18.03 20.30 21.90
CA PRO A 38 -17.77 21.05 23.13
C PRO A 38 -18.04 22.54 23.01
N VAL A 39 -17.76 23.11 21.83
CA VAL A 39 -18.10 24.48 21.46
C VAL A 39 -18.45 24.48 19.97
N SER A 40 -19.73 24.62 19.66
CA SER A 40 -20.20 24.75 18.28
C SER A 40 -20.60 26.19 17.96
N THR A 41 -20.67 26.52 16.68
CA THR A 41 -21.31 27.75 16.19
C THR A 41 -22.71 27.42 15.66
N GLN A 42 -23.14 28.03 14.55
CA GLN A 42 -24.31 27.55 13.82
C GLN A 42 -24.07 26.15 13.19
N ILE A 43 -22.86 25.61 13.27
CA ILE A 43 -22.46 24.32 12.73
C ILE A 43 -21.50 23.55 13.66
N VAL A 44 -21.34 22.24 13.39
CA VAL A 44 -20.15 21.48 13.77
C VAL A 44 -18.98 21.95 12.90
N GLN A 45 -17.80 22.09 13.49
CA GLN A 45 -16.61 22.59 12.77
C GLN A 45 -16.13 21.61 11.68
N ARG A 46 -15.66 22.16 10.55
CA ARG A 46 -15.37 21.41 9.32
C ARG A 46 -14.02 20.72 9.31
N ASP A 47 -13.15 21.01 10.27
CA ASP A 47 -11.90 20.28 10.50
C ASP A 47 -12.12 18.80 10.78
N ARG A 48 -13.19 18.45 11.51
CA ARG A 48 -13.59 17.06 11.73
C ARG A 48 -13.86 16.33 10.40
N HIS A 49 -14.57 16.98 9.47
CA HIS A 49 -14.91 16.44 8.16
C HIS A 49 -13.68 16.37 7.24
N ALA A 50 -12.82 17.38 7.28
CA ALA A 50 -11.55 17.40 6.57
C ALA A 50 -10.63 16.25 7.02
N ALA A 51 -10.55 15.99 8.33
CA ALA A 51 -9.79 14.87 8.89
C ALA A 51 -10.31 13.50 8.41
N LEU A 52 -11.64 13.32 8.37
CA LEU A 52 -12.25 12.11 7.81
C LEU A 52 -11.89 11.92 6.33
N LEU A 53 -12.08 12.95 5.51
CA LEU A 53 -11.78 12.88 4.07
C LEU A 53 -10.28 12.65 3.82
N ALA A 54 -9.40 13.23 4.63
CA ALA A 54 -7.97 12.97 4.59
C ALA A 54 -7.65 11.51 4.92
N ALA A 55 -8.25 10.93 5.97
CA ALA A 55 -8.08 9.53 6.31
C ALA A 55 -8.57 8.59 5.20
N ILE A 56 -9.70 8.93 4.56
CA ILE A 56 -10.22 8.23 3.39
C ILE A 56 -9.22 8.29 2.22
N ALA A 57 -8.67 9.47 1.92
CA ALA A 57 -7.70 9.65 0.84
C ALA A 57 -6.38 8.90 1.10
N VAL A 58 -5.88 8.89 2.33
CA VAL A 58 -4.69 8.12 2.74
C VAL A 58 -4.94 6.62 2.57
N THR A 59 -6.12 6.15 2.97
CA THR A 59 -6.52 4.75 2.76
C THR A 59 -6.59 4.42 1.27
N GLY A 60 -7.20 5.30 0.47
CA GLY A 60 -7.22 5.20 -1.00
C GLY A 60 -5.82 5.12 -1.61
N GLY A 61 -4.87 5.95 -1.16
CA GLY A 61 -3.47 5.89 -1.58
C GLY A 61 -2.80 4.56 -1.25
N THR A 62 -3.11 3.98 -0.10
CA THR A 62 -2.62 2.64 0.28
C THR A 62 -3.18 1.55 -0.66
N LEU A 63 -4.46 1.64 -1.02
CA LEU A 63 -5.07 0.72 -1.99
C LEU A 63 -4.48 0.89 -3.39
N GLU A 64 -4.18 2.11 -3.82
CA GLU A 64 -3.48 2.37 -5.09
C GLU A 64 -2.07 1.77 -5.10
N ARG A 65 -1.36 1.79 -3.97
CA ARG A 65 -0.06 1.11 -3.85
C ARG A 65 -0.18 -0.39 -4.11
N PHE A 66 -1.13 -1.06 -3.46
CA PHE A 66 -1.38 -2.49 -3.69
C PHE A 66 -1.82 -2.78 -5.12
N ALA A 67 -2.73 -1.98 -5.66
CA ALA A 67 -3.20 -2.11 -7.03
C ALA A 67 -2.07 -1.92 -8.05
N THR A 68 -1.15 -0.99 -7.79
CA THR A 68 0.01 -0.75 -8.65
C THR A 68 0.95 -1.95 -8.64
N GLU A 69 1.19 -2.56 -7.48
CA GLU A 69 2.00 -3.78 -7.39
C GLU A 69 1.40 -4.93 -8.21
N VAL A 70 0.09 -5.17 -8.08
CA VAL A 70 -0.61 -6.19 -8.87
C VAL A 70 -0.48 -5.92 -10.37
N ARG A 71 -0.61 -4.66 -10.80
CA ARG A 71 -0.46 -4.26 -12.21
C ARG A 71 0.94 -4.51 -12.75
N LEU A 72 1.97 -4.25 -11.95
CA LEU A 72 3.37 -4.49 -12.32
C LEU A 72 3.66 -5.98 -12.40
N LEU A 73 3.28 -6.75 -11.39
CA LEU A 73 3.50 -8.20 -11.35
C LEU A 73 2.69 -8.98 -12.40
N GLN A 74 1.62 -8.39 -12.94
CA GLN A 74 0.81 -8.94 -14.03
C GLN A 74 1.29 -8.50 -15.44
N GLN A 75 2.35 -7.71 -15.57
CA GLN A 75 2.93 -7.41 -16.89
C GLN A 75 3.31 -8.70 -17.61
N SER A 76 3.11 -8.77 -18.92
CA SER A 76 3.29 -10.00 -19.71
C SER A 76 4.70 -10.59 -19.59
N GLU A 77 5.70 -9.73 -19.41
CA GLU A 77 7.11 -10.06 -19.27
C GLU A 77 7.46 -10.58 -17.86
N ILE A 78 6.65 -10.22 -16.85
CA ILE A 78 6.85 -10.57 -15.44
C ILE A 78 5.93 -11.74 -15.08
N ASP A 79 4.62 -11.55 -15.15
CA ASP A 79 3.57 -12.56 -15.04
C ASP A 79 3.65 -13.43 -13.77
N GLU A 80 4.07 -12.82 -12.66
CA GLU A 80 4.24 -13.46 -11.35
C GLU A 80 2.92 -13.55 -10.57
N VAL A 81 2.03 -12.60 -10.82
CA VAL A 81 0.73 -12.48 -10.16
C VAL A 81 -0.33 -12.16 -11.20
N ARG A 82 -1.54 -12.72 -11.03
CA ARG A 82 -2.71 -12.32 -11.81
C ARG A 82 -3.93 -12.08 -10.93
N GLU A 83 -4.74 -11.10 -11.31
CA GLU A 83 -6.08 -10.92 -10.77
C GLU A 83 -6.96 -12.15 -11.00
N PRO A 84 -7.93 -12.41 -10.11
CA PRO A 84 -8.92 -13.47 -10.30
C PRO A 84 -9.66 -13.29 -11.63
N PHE A 85 -9.70 -14.36 -12.43
CA PHE A 85 -10.36 -14.39 -13.73
C PHE A 85 -11.47 -15.44 -13.73
N ARG A 86 -12.72 -15.03 -14.01
CA ARG A 86 -13.85 -15.97 -14.02
C ARG A 86 -13.91 -16.74 -15.34
N ALA A 87 -14.38 -17.99 -15.28
CA ALA A 87 -14.71 -18.74 -16.48
C ALA A 87 -15.75 -17.96 -17.32
N GLY A 88 -15.47 -17.77 -18.62
CA GLY A 88 -16.30 -16.98 -19.52
C GLY A 88 -16.13 -15.46 -19.47
N GLN A 89 -15.23 -14.94 -18.61
CA GLN A 89 -14.89 -13.52 -18.62
C GLN A 89 -14.14 -13.18 -19.93
N ALA A 90 -14.62 -12.19 -20.68
CA ALA A 90 -13.89 -11.67 -21.84
C ALA A 90 -12.80 -10.71 -21.35
N GLY A 91 -11.54 -10.99 -21.70
CA GLY A 91 -10.42 -10.12 -21.35
C GLY A 91 -10.19 -8.95 -22.32
N SER A 92 -10.69 -9.09 -23.56
CA SER A 92 -10.78 -8.05 -24.60
C SER A 92 -11.74 -8.51 -25.70
N SER A 93 -12.37 -7.56 -26.40
CA SER A 93 -13.25 -7.84 -27.54
C SER A 93 -12.50 -8.33 -28.79
N ALA A 94 -11.21 -8.01 -28.94
CA ALA A 94 -10.42 -8.32 -30.13
C ALA A 94 -9.22 -9.25 -29.89
N MET A 95 -8.81 -9.45 -28.63
CA MET A 95 -7.65 -10.28 -28.28
C MET A 95 -8.04 -11.32 -27.21
N PRO A 96 -8.44 -12.54 -27.62
CA PRO A 96 -8.96 -13.57 -26.72
C PRO A 96 -8.00 -13.99 -25.60
N GLN A 97 -6.69 -13.86 -25.82
CA GLN A 97 -5.64 -14.20 -24.86
C GLN A 97 -5.38 -13.12 -23.79
N LYS A 98 -5.93 -11.90 -23.95
CA LYS A 98 -5.55 -10.74 -23.13
C LYS A 98 -6.11 -10.87 -21.71
N ARG A 99 -5.25 -10.82 -20.68
CA ARG A 99 -5.65 -10.80 -19.27
C ARG A 99 -5.17 -9.51 -18.60
N ASN A 100 -6.07 -8.54 -18.43
CA ASN A 100 -5.75 -7.22 -17.90
C ASN A 100 -6.08 -7.12 -16.40
N PRO A 101 -5.27 -6.40 -15.60
CA PRO A 101 -5.54 -6.10 -14.20
C PRO A 101 -6.57 -4.97 -14.02
N ILE A 102 -7.75 -5.11 -14.63
CA ILE A 102 -8.75 -4.02 -14.73
C ILE A 102 -9.30 -3.58 -13.38
N LYS A 103 -9.32 -4.46 -12.37
CA LYS A 103 -9.83 -4.09 -11.05
C LYS A 103 -8.81 -3.19 -10.34
N SER A 104 -7.53 -3.52 -10.44
CA SER A 104 -6.43 -2.74 -9.89
C SER A 104 -6.29 -1.39 -10.61
N GLU A 105 -6.43 -1.36 -11.94
CA GLU A 105 -6.47 -0.10 -12.70
C GLU A 105 -7.61 0.81 -12.23
N ARG A 106 -8.79 0.24 -11.99
CA ARG A 106 -9.95 0.98 -11.47
C ARG A 106 -9.70 1.51 -10.07
N ILE A 107 -9.15 0.70 -9.17
CA ILE A 107 -8.81 1.14 -7.79
C ILE A 107 -7.82 2.31 -7.83
N ALA A 108 -6.80 2.26 -8.70
CA ALA A 108 -5.87 3.37 -8.86
C ALA A 108 -6.58 4.65 -9.37
N GLY A 109 -7.53 4.52 -10.30
CA GLY A 109 -8.38 5.63 -10.74
C GLY A 109 -9.21 6.24 -9.61
N LEU A 110 -9.88 5.40 -8.81
CA LEU A 110 -10.71 5.85 -7.68
C LEU A 110 -9.88 6.54 -6.59
N ALA A 111 -8.67 6.04 -6.30
CA ALA A 111 -7.78 6.66 -5.33
C ALA A 111 -7.41 8.12 -5.69
N ARG A 112 -7.32 8.44 -6.99
CA ARG A 112 -7.09 9.82 -7.46
C ARG A 112 -8.29 10.72 -7.16
N VAL A 113 -9.50 10.22 -7.37
CA VAL A 113 -10.74 10.94 -7.05
C VAL A 113 -10.85 11.22 -5.54
N LEU A 114 -10.57 10.21 -4.71
CA LEU A 114 -10.59 10.37 -3.25
C LEU A 114 -9.63 11.47 -2.75
N ARG A 115 -8.45 11.62 -3.37
CA ARG A 115 -7.53 12.73 -3.04
C ARG A 115 -8.11 14.09 -3.41
N GLY A 116 -8.86 14.19 -4.50
CA GLY A 116 -9.59 15.41 -4.87
C GLY A 116 -10.62 15.81 -3.81
N TYR A 117 -11.39 14.84 -3.30
CA TYR A 117 -12.37 15.10 -2.24
C TYR A 117 -11.73 15.56 -0.93
N ALA A 118 -10.53 15.06 -0.58
CA ALA A 118 -9.80 15.56 0.58
C ALA A 118 -9.38 17.03 0.43
N ALA A 119 -8.98 17.47 -0.76
CA ALA A 119 -8.68 18.88 -1.01
C ALA A 119 -9.91 19.77 -0.78
N SER A 120 -11.08 19.39 -1.35
CA SER A 120 -12.34 20.10 -1.09
C SER A 120 -12.73 20.11 0.39
N GLY A 121 -12.46 19.01 1.12
CA GLY A 121 -12.67 18.95 2.56
C GLY A 121 -11.85 19.97 3.34
N MET A 122 -10.58 20.18 2.96
CA MET A 122 -9.71 21.20 3.56
C MET A 122 -10.19 22.62 3.24
N GLU A 123 -10.64 22.87 2.00
CA GLU A 123 -11.17 24.17 1.58
C GLU A 123 -12.46 24.55 2.32
N ASN A 124 -13.25 23.57 2.78
CA ASN A 124 -14.49 23.79 3.55
C ASN A 124 -14.25 24.27 5.00
N GLN A 125 -13.01 24.35 5.49
CA GLN A 125 -12.74 24.69 6.91
C GLN A 125 -12.92 26.17 7.23
N ALA A 126 -12.49 27.07 6.34
CA ALA A 126 -12.39 28.51 6.60
C ALA A 126 -13.73 29.25 6.38
N LEU A 127 -14.78 28.80 7.08
CA LEU A 127 -16.11 29.39 7.01
C LEU A 127 -16.18 30.72 7.75
N TRP A 128 -17.08 31.61 7.32
CA TRP A 128 -17.15 32.97 7.84
C TRP A 128 -17.97 33.07 9.13
N HIS A 129 -17.38 33.65 10.17
CA HIS A 129 -18.03 33.89 11.48
C HIS A 129 -18.73 32.63 12.03
N GLU A 130 -20.00 32.72 12.42
CA GLU A 130 -20.75 31.59 12.98
C GLU A 130 -21.14 30.54 11.91
N ARG A 131 -21.24 30.94 10.64
CA ARG A 131 -21.21 30.08 9.44
C ARG A 131 -21.36 30.90 8.15
N ASP A 132 -20.91 30.30 7.07
CA ASP A 132 -21.61 30.35 5.78
C ASP A 132 -21.98 28.92 5.34
N ILE A 133 -22.73 28.78 4.24
CA ILE A 133 -23.30 27.49 3.81
C ILE A 133 -22.55 26.86 2.63
N SER A 134 -21.42 27.44 2.19
CA SER A 134 -20.66 26.97 1.02
C SER A 134 -20.25 25.50 1.12
N HIS A 135 -19.89 25.04 2.32
CA HIS A 135 -19.56 23.64 2.60
C HIS A 135 -20.69 22.67 2.19
N SER A 136 -21.96 23.07 2.29
CA SER A 136 -23.09 22.14 2.15
C SER A 136 -23.25 21.61 0.72
N SER A 137 -23.04 22.44 -0.30
CA SER A 137 -23.15 21.99 -1.70
C SER A 137 -22.02 21.03 -2.06
N ALA A 138 -20.80 21.29 -1.58
CA ALA A 138 -19.66 20.39 -1.74
C ALA A 138 -19.87 19.07 -0.98
N GLU A 139 -20.26 19.13 0.30
CA GLU A 139 -20.47 17.97 1.18
C GLU A 139 -21.54 17.00 0.67
N ARG A 140 -22.56 17.50 -0.04
CA ARG A 140 -23.58 16.67 -0.72
C ARG A 140 -23.01 15.73 -1.77
N ILE A 141 -21.85 16.06 -2.34
CA ILE A 141 -21.15 15.25 -3.33
C ILE A 141 -20.04 14.46 -2.64
N ILE A 142 -19.12 15.18 -1.99
CA ILE A 142 -17.84 14.58 -1.58
C ILE A 142 -17.99 13.58 -0.43
N LEU A 143 -18.93 13.75 0.50
CA LEU A 143 -19.10 12.83 1.63
C LEU A 143 -19.71 11.47 1.21
N PRO A 144 -20.87 11.42 0.50
CA PRO A 144 -21.41 10.15 0.04
C PRO A 144 -20.52 9.48 -1.01
N ASP A 145 -19.92 10.24 -1.93
CA ASP A 145 -19.03 9.67 -2.94
C ASP A 145 -17.77 9.11 -2.29
N ALA A 146 -17.10 9.85 -1.40
CA ALA A 146 -15.86 9.38 -0.78
C ALA A 146 -16.05 8.07 0.00
N THR A 147 -17.12 7.99 0.80
CA THR A 147 -17.41 6.80 1.60
C THR A 147 -17.81 5.61 0.72
N THR A 148 -18.65 5.83 -0.30
CA THR A 148 -19.09 4.79 -1.24
C THR A 148 -17.93 4.25 -2.09
N LEU A 149 -17.11 5.15 -2.65
CA LEU A 149 -15.95 4.78 -3.46
C LEU A 149 -14.89 4.05 -2.64
N LEU A 150 -14.62 4.50 -1.40
CA LEU A 150 -13.70 3.81 -0.52
C LEU A 150 -14.21 2.40 -0.18
N HIS A 151 -15.48 2.25 0.18
CA HIS A 151 -16.08 0.94 0.45
C HIS A 151 -15.93 0.01 -0.76
N TYR A 152 -16.29 0.50 -1.95
CA TYR A 152 -16.13 -0.26 -3.19
C TYR A 152 -14.68 -0.67 -3.43
N ALA A 153 -13.71 0.23 -3.24
CA ALA A 153 -12.30 -0.04 -3.46
C ALA A 153 -11.76 -1.07 -2.45
N LEU A 154 -12.16 -0.99 -1.18
CA LEU A 154 -11.81 -1.97 -0.14
C LEU A 154 -12.35 -3.37 -0.47
N VAL A 155 -13.64 -3.46 -0.81
CA VAL A 155 -14.28 -4.73 -1.20
C VAL A 155 -13.62 -5.31 -2.45
N SER A 156 -13.33 -4.47 -3.44
CA SER A 156 -12.68 -4.89 -4.69
C SER A 156 -11.26 -5.38 -4.45
N MET A 157 -10.47 -4.68 -3.63
CA MET A 157 -9.11 -5.10 -3.27
C MET A 157 -9.13 -6.41 -2.49
N ARG A 158 -10.04 -6.57 -1.53
CA ARG A 158 -10.21 -7.83 -0.80
C ARG A 158 -10.44 -9.00 -1.76
N GLN A 159 -11.37 -8.84 -2.71
CA GLN A 159 -11.63 -9.86 -3.73
C GLN A 159 -10.42 -10.16 -4.62
N ILE A 160 -9.61 -9.15 -4.97
CA ILE A 160 -8.37 -9.34 -5.72
C ILE A 160 -7.41 -10.19 -4.91
N VAL A 161 -7.17 -9.84 -3.64
CA VAL A 161 -6.22 -10.53 -2.77
C VAL A 161 -6.66 -11.97 -2.47
N GLU A 162 -7.94 -12.19 -2.16
CA GLU A 162 -8.50 -13.52 -1.88
C GLU A 162 -8.46 -14.46 -3.09
N GLY A 163 -8.64 -13.92 -4.31
CA GLY A 163 -8.71 -14.68 -5.55
C GLY A 163 -7.44 -14.63 -6.41
N MET A 164 -6.36 -14.04 -5.89
CA MET A 164 -5.13 -13.79 -6.65
C MET A 164 -4.45 -15.09 -7.08
N GLU A 165 -4.08 -15.21 -8.35
CA GLU A 165 -3.25 -16.31 -8.84
C GLU A 165 -1.77 -15.95 -8.62
N VAL A 166 -1.10 -16.68 -7.73
CA VAL A 166 0.34 -16.51 -7.46
C VAL A 166 1.13 -17.58 -8.21
N ARG A 167 1.97 -17.16 -9.16
CA ARG A 167 2.69 -18.05 -10.09
C ARG A 167 4.12 -18.27 -9.63
N ARG A 168 4.28 -19.11 -8.60
CA ARG A 168 5.58 -19.39 -7.95
C ARG A 168 6.69 -19.85 -8.90
N GLU A 169 6.35 -20.68 -9.88
CA GLU A 169 7.30 -21.15 -10.91
C GLU A 169 7.79 -19.99 -11.79
N THR A 170 6.92 -19.04 -12.12
CA THR A 170 7.29 -17.84 -12.85
C THR A 170 8.18 -16.92 -12.03
N MET A 171 7.86 -16.71 -10.74
CA MET A 171 8.72 -15.95 -9.82
C MET A 171 10.13 -16.56 -9.76
N ARG A 172 10.22 -17.89 -9.64
CA ARG A 172 11.49 -18.63 -9.67
C ARG A 172 12.26 -18.38 -10.98
N ARG A 173 11.59 -18.58 -12.12
CA ARG A 173 12.19 -18.35 -13.44
C ARG A 173 12.70 -16.92 -13.62
N ASN A 174 11.95 -15.92 -13.15
CA ASN A 174 12.35 -14.51 -13.25
C ASN A 174 13.56 -14.21 -12.37
N LEU A 175 13.64 -14.82 -11.19
CA LEU A 175 14.83 -14.71 -10.33
C LEU A 175 16.05 -15.34 -11.00
N ASP A 176 15.90 -16.52 -11.60
CA ASP A 176 16.97 -17.24 -12.30
C ASP A 176 17.43 -16.48 -13.55
N ALA A 177 16.52 -15.81 -14.26
CA ALA A 177 16.83 -14.91 -15.37
C ALA A 177 17.69 -13.70 -14.97
N GLY A 178 17.75 -13.39 -13.66
CA GLY A 178 18.67 -12.41 -13.09
C GLY A 178 20.12 -12.89 -12.96
N LEU A 179 20.44 -14.10 -13.41
CA LEU A 179 21.79 -14.68 -13.47
C LEU A 179 22.52 -14.73 -12.12
N GLY A 180 21.78 -14.76 -11.01
CA GLY A 180 22.37 -14.77 -9.65
C GLY A 180 22.95 -13.42 -9.19
N LEU A 181 22.75 -12.34 -9.95
CA LEU A 181 23.27 -11.00 -9.63
C LEU A 181 22.77 -10.46 -8.29
N HIS A 182 21.61 -10.94 -7.81
CA HIS A 182 21.06 -10.60 -6.51
C HIS A 182 22.01 -10.97 -5.34
N ALA A 183 22.93 -11.93 -5.53
CA ALA A 183 23.91 -12.35 -4.54
C ALA A 183 25.22 -11.52 -4.55
N ALA A 184 25.38 -10.55 -5.45
CA ALA A 184 26.63 -9.78 -5.60
C ALA A 184 27.07 -9.06 -4.32
N SER A 185 26.12 -8.54 -3.53
CA SER A 185 26.42 -7.90 -2.25
C SER A 185 26.95 -8.88 -1.18
N ARG A 186 26.49 -10.13 -1.22
CA ARG A 186 26.99 -11.21 -0.34
C ARG A 186 28.39 -11.64 -0.78
N LEU A 187 28.62 -11.80 -2.08
CA LEU A 187 29.95 -12.09 -2.62
C LEU A 187 30.97 -11.01 -2.23
N LEU A 188 30.60 -9.73 -2.34
CA LEU A 188 31.46 -8.61 -1.93
C LEU A 188 31.85 -8.72 -0.45
N ARG A 189 30.88 -9.01 0.42
CA ARG A 189 31.11 -9.15 1.86
C ARG A 189 32.06 -10.31 2.16
N GLU A 190 31.80 -11.49 1.61
CA GLU A 190 32.64 -12.67 1.83
C GLU A 190 34.09 -12.46 1.36
N LEU A 191 34.30 -11.74 0.24
CA LEU A 191 35.63 -11.39 -0.22
C LEU A 191 36.38 -10.44 0.74
N VAL A 192 35.66 -9.48 1.32
CA VAL A 192 36.22 -8.58 2.34
C VAL A 192 36.54 -9.35 3.62
N ASP A 193 35.65 -10.22 4.06
CA ASP A 193 35.85 -11.07 5.25
C ASP A 193 37.01 -12.06 5.04
N ALA A 194 37.27 -12.49 3.80
CA ALA A 194 38.45 -13.26 3.40
C ALA A 194 39.75 -12.44 3.28
N GLY A 195 39.72 -11.15 3.65
CA GLY A 195 40.90 -10.29 3.80
C GLY A 195 41.23 -9.39 2.59
N LEU A 196 40.33 -9.23 1.61
CA LEU A 196 40.52 -8.20 0.58
C LEU A 196 40.15 -6.80 1.08
N VAL A 197 40.90 -5.81 0.60
CA VAL A 197 40.47 -4.41 0.68
C VAL A 197 39.19 -4.24 -0.13
N ARG A 198 38.21 -3.52 0.42
CA ARG A 198 36.87 -3.36 -0.14
C ARG A 198 36.86 -2.93 -1.62
N ASP A 199 37.71 -1.98 -2.01
CA ASP A 199 37.76 -1.49 -3.39
C ASP A 199 38.25 -2.57 -4.37
N ALA A 200 39.21 -3.40 -3.95
CA ALA A 200 39.68 -4.53 -4.73
C ALA A 200 38.58 -5.61 -4.85
N ALA A 201 37.89 -5.92 -3.75
CA ALA A 201 36.75 -6.84 -3.76
C ALA A 201 35.61 -6.35 -4.66
N TYR A 202 35.30 -5.05 -4.61
CA TYR A 202 34.29 -4.42 -5.45
C TYR A 202 34.64 -4.57 -6.94
N GLY A 203 35.89 -4.29 -7.32
CA GLY A 203 36.35 -4.46 -8.70
C GLY A 203 36.19 -5.89 -9.21
N LEU A 204 36.52 -6.90 -8.39
CA LEU A 204 36.34 -8.31 -8.74
C LEU A 204 34.86 -8.67 -8.93
N VAL A 205 33.99 -8.27 -8.00
CA VAL A 205 32.54 -8.54 -8.08
C VAL A 205 31.92 -7.84 -9.29
N GLN A 206 32.30 -6.59 -9.54
CA GLN A 206 31.81 -5.83 -10.69
C GLN A 206 32.22 -6.50 -12.00
N ALA A 207 33.48 -6.95 -12.12
CA ALA A 207 33.95 -7.65 -13.31
C ALA A 207 33.20 -8.98 -13.53
N ALA A 208 32.99 -9.78 -12.48
CA ALA A 208 32.23 -11.02 -12.57
C ALA A 208 30.76 -10.78 -12.96
N ALA A 209 30.13 -9.75 -12.38
CA ALA A 209 28.77 -9.36 -12.72
C ALA A 209 28.64 -8.87 -14.18
N GLN A 210 29.64 -8.14 -14.68
CA GLN A 210 29.68 -7.69 -16.07
C GLN A 210 29.84 -8.88 -17.03
N ARG A 211 30.76 -9.80 -16.74
CA ARG A 211 30.93 -11.02 -17.54
C ARG A 211 29.63 -11.83 -17.62
N ALA A 212 28.96 -12.07 -16.49
CA ALA A 212 27.68 -12.77 -16.45
C ALA A 212 26.64 -12.13 -17.38
N ARG A 213 26.56 -10.78 -17.43
CA ARG A 213 25.65 -10.07 -18.33
C ARG A 213 26.02 -10.23 -19.81
N GLU A 214 27.31 -10.24 -20.12
CA GLU A 214 27.82 -10.36 -21.49
C GLU A 214 27.70 -11.80 -22.02
N THR A 215 27.96 -12.80 -21.17
CA THR A 215 27.94 -14.22 -21.54
C THR A 215 26.55 -14.84 -21.39
N GLY A 216 25.68 -14.24 -20.57
CA GLY A 216 24.41 -14.84 -20.16
C GLY A 216 24.58 -16.01 -19.18
N HIS A 217 25.80 -16.25 -18.68
CA HIS A 217 26.05 -17.27 -17.67
C HIS A 217 25.70 -16.76 -16.27
N HIS A 218 25.46 -17.70 -15.37
CA HIS A 218 25.20 -17.39 -13.98
C HIS A 218 26.48 -16.87 -13.29
N VAL A 219 26.36 -15.83 -12.45
CA VAL A 219 27.52 -15.20 -11.76
C VAL A 219 28.31 -16.22 -10.94
N ARG A 220 27.63 -17.23 -10.36
CA ARG A 220 28.30 -18.33 -9.65
C ARG A 220 29.35 -19.04 -10.52
N ASP A 221 29.06 -19.26 -11.79
CA ASP A 221 29.95 -19.98 -12.70
C ASP A 221 31.12 -19.08 -13.12
N GLU A 222 30.83 -17.81 -13.40
CA GLU A 222 31.84 -16.78 -13.69
C GLU A 222 32.81 -16.57 -12.52
N VAL A 223 32.33 -16.71 -11.28
CA VAL A 223 33.14 -16.65 -10.06
C VAL A 223 33.94 -17.92 -9.87
N ALA A 224 33.34 -19.09 -10.09
CA ALA A 224 34.04 -20.38 -9.99
C ALA A 224 35.21 -20.51 -10.99
N ALA A 225 35.10 -19.86 -12.14
CA ALA A 225 36.15 -19.80 -13.16
C ALA A 225 37.23 -18.73 -12.87
N ASP A 226 36.99 -17.78 -11.96
CA ASP A 226 37.90 -16.69 -11.66
C ASP A 226 38.91 -17.08 -10.57
N ALA A 227 40.14 -17.39 -10.99
CA ALA A 227 41.21 -17.80 -10.10
C ALA A 227 41.58 -16.74 -9.04
N ALA A 228 41.37 -15.45 -9.31
CA ALA A 228 41.65 -14.39 -8.34
C ALA A 228 40.64 -14.42 -7.19
N ILE A 229 39.38 -14.79 -7.48
CA ILE A 229 38.32 -14.98 -6.48
C ILE A 229 38.47 -16.34 -5.78
N MET A 230 38.65 -17.43 -6.52
CA MET A 230 38.72 -18.78 -5.95
C MET A 230 39.98 -19.05 -5.12
N LYS A 231 41.00 -18.19 -5.20
CA LYS A 231 42.12 -18.20 -4.25
C LYS A 231 41.70 -17.84 -2.81
N ARG A 232 40.52 -17.23 -2.64
CA ARG A 232 40.02 -16.66 -1.38
C ARG A 232 38.75 -17.30 -0.88
N LEU A 233 37.98 -17.92 -1.78
CA LEU A 233 36.74 -18.61 -1.46
C LEU A 233 36.90 -20.09 -1.78
N ASP A 234 36.48 -20.95 -0.86
CA ASP A 234 36.31 -22.37 -1.14
C ASP A 234 34.92 -22.66 -1.75
N ALA A 235 34.72 -23.91 -2.19
CA ALA A 235 33.46 -24.32 -2.80
C ALA A 235 32.25 -24.21 -1.85
N ALA A 236 32.47 -24.35 -0.53
CA ALA A 236 31.41 -24.26 0.47
C ALA A 236 30.97 -22.80 0.69
N ALA A 237 31.93 -21.86 0.76
CA ALA A 237 31.69 -20.43 0.80
C ALA A 237 30.96 -19.97 -0.47
N LEU A 238 31.41 -20.42 -1.64
CA LEU A 238 30.74 -20.11 -2.89
C LEU A 238 29.29 -20.63 -2.92
N SER A 239 29.04 -21.86 -2.48
CA SER A 239 27.68 -22.39 -2.39
C SER A 239 26.80 -21.59 -1.43
N ARG A 240 27.35 -21.12 -0.31
CA ARG A 240 26.63 -20.33 0.69
C ARG A 240 26.25 -18.93 0.19
N ILE A 241 27.12 -18.27 -0.58
CA ILE A 241 26.86 -16.94 -1.16
C ILE A 241 25.59 -16.92 -1.99
N PHE A 242 25.37 -17.99 -2.75
CA PHE A 242 24.21 -18.15 -3.64
C PHE A 242 23.06 -18.94 -2.99
N ASP A 243 23.13 -19.21 -1.69
CA ASP A 243 22.00 -19.79 -0.95
C ASP A 243 20.95 -18.69 -0.68
N GLU A 244 19.81 -18.83 -1.34
CA GLU A 244 18.69 -17.91 -1.21
C GLU A 244 17.95 -18.04 0.13
N SER A 245 18.07 -19.18 0.82
CA SER A 245 17.45 -19.36 2.14
C SER A 245 17.93 -18.31 3.14
N LEU A 246 19.17 -17.82 2.97
CA LEU A 246 19.73 -16.73 3.77
C LEU A 246 18.98 -15.41 3.59
N ALA A 247 18.44 -15.13 2.40
CA ALA A 247 17.62 -13.93 2.17
C ALA A 247 16.22 -14.06 2.81
N LEU A 248 15.76 -15.30 3.02
CA LEU A 248 14.46 -15.61 3.61
C LEU A 248 14.52 -15.91 5.11
N ALA A 249 15.72 -16.01 5.69
CA ALA A 249 15.93 -16.44 7.08
C ALA A 249 15.10 -15.65 8.10
N ASN A 250 14.87 -14.37 7.85
CA ASN A 250 14.09 -13.48 8.72
C ASN A 250 12.69 -13.16 8.18
N ALA A 251 12.25 -13.77 7.08
CA ALA A 251 10.94 -13.48 6.48
C ALA A 251 9.79 -13.79 7.44
N GLY A 252 9.85 -14.91 8.17
CA GLY A 252 8.86 -15.28 9.19
C GLY A 252 8.69 -14.20 10.26
N LEU A 253 9.80 -13.70 10.83
CA LEU A 253 9.78 -12.62 11.80
C LEU A 253 9.07 -11.36 11.29
N LEU A 254 9.28 -10.99 10.02
CA LEU A 254 8.63 -9.82 9.42
C LEU A 254 7.12 -10.02 9.26
N VAL A 255 6.69 -11.24 8.88
CA VAL A 255 5.28 -11.60 8.78
C VAL A 255 4.63 -11.63 10.17
N ASP A 256 5.30 -12.20 11.16
CA ASP A 256 4.79 -12.32 12.53
C ASP A 256 4.56 -10.95 13.19
N ARG A 257 5.38 -9.94 12.85
CA ARG A 257 5.16 -8.55 13.29
C ARG A 257 3.82 -7.97 12.84
N LEU A 258 3.25 -8.47 11.73
CA LEU A 258 1.92 -8.05 11.28
C LEU A 258 0.80 -8.61 12.15
N ALA A 259 1.04 -9.66 12.95
CA ALA A 259 0.02 -10.20 13.86
C ALA A 259 -0.41 -9.19 14.94
N VAL A 260 0.48 -8.28 15.35
CA VAL A 260 0.21 -7.19 16.29
C VAL A 260 -0.73 -6.14 15.69
N LEU A 261 -0.82 -6.06 14.36
CA LEU A 261 -1.75 -5.17 13.65
C LEU A 261 -3.18 -5.72 13.61
N ARG A 262 -3.47 -6.90 14.20
CA ARG A 262 -4.85 -7.30 14.47
C ARG A 262 -5.42 -6.28 15.45
N VAL A 263 -6.08 -5.28 14.85
CA VAL A 263 -6.77 -4.19 15.54
C VAL A 263 -7.67 -4.84 16.57
N ASN A 264 -7.46 -4.45 17.83
CA ASN A 264 -8.37 -4.70 18.94
C ASN A 264 -9.80 -4.73 18.41
N GLU A 265 -10.47 -5.87 18.56
CA GLU A 265 -11.92 -5.96 18.41
C GLU A 265 -12.49 -4.74 19.14
N THR A 266 -13.22 -3.90 18.40
CA THR A 266 -13.75 -2.64 18.92
C THR A 266 -14.37 -2.89 20.30
N PRO A 267 -14.05 -2.10 21.34
CA PRO A 267 -14.80 -2.20 22.58
C PRO A 267 -16.26 -1.95 22.22
N THR A 268 -17.11 -2.96 22.38
CA THR A 268 -18.56 -2.76 22.46
C THR A 268 -18.79 -1.76 23.58
N ARG A 269 -19.15 -0.52 23.21
CA ARG A 269 -19.83 0.42 24.10
C ARG A 269 -21.32 0.17 23.95
#